data_AF-A0A3R1ASE8-F1
#
_entry.id   AF-A0A3R1ASE8-F1
#
_cell.length_a   1.000
_cell.length_b   1.000
_cell.length_c   1.000
_cell.angle_alpha   90.00
_cell.angle_beta   90.00
_cell.angle_gamma   90.00
#
_symmetry.space_group_name_H-M   'P 1'
#
loop_
_entity.id
_entity.type
_entity.pdbx_description
1 polymer ?
#
loop_
_entity_poly.entity_id
_entity_poly.type
_entity_poly.pdbx_seq_one_letter_code
_entity_poly.pdbx_strand_id
1 'polypeptide(L)'
;MGILEQEMKRLAQQTGGSHKTVHDCIKLAQRFCERLVLVQNVQIRRVEQLKARHIEGYIRERLAQGITKRSLQNEMAAVRCILKQAGRDRLAQSERLNNRSLGLSGASRNGTKLAITPEHYRDVLETARVKDPGMAAALELSRLMGLRSQEAVQSVQSLKTWRQALDRGDTRLTVVFGTKGERPRETIIVYGKP
;
A
#
# COMPACT_ATOMS: atom_id res chain seq x y z
N MET A 1 20.19 16.15 3.84
CA MET A 1 18.72 16.15 3.62
C MET A 1 18.28 17.60 3.49
N GLY A 2 17.66 17.99 2.37
CA GLY A 2 17.29 19.39 2.14
C GLY A 2 16.19 19.87 3.10
N ILE A 3 16.13 21.17 3.38
CA ILE A 3 15.14 21.78 4.31
C ILE A 3 13.69 21.42 3.89
N LEU A 4 13.40 21.46 2.59
CA LEU A 4 12.09 21.09 2.04
C LEU A 4 11.73 19.63 2.34
N GLU A 5 12.69 18.72 2.16
CA GLU A 5 12.49 17.29 2.34
C GLU A 5 12.19 16.97 3.82
N GLN A 6 12.91 17.60 4.75
CA GLN A 6 12.64 17.50 6.19
C GLN A 6 11.22 17.98 6.52
N GLU A 7 10.83 19.16 6.01
CA GLU A 7 9.51 19.72 6.24
C GLU A 7 8.40 18.81 5.67
N MET A 8 8.56 18.34 4.44
CA MET A 8 7.60 17.44 3.78
C MET A 8 7.46 16.10 4.51
N LYS A 9 8.54 15.50 5.04
CA LYS A 9 8.47 14.28 5.86
C LYS A 9 7.68 14.51 7.14
N ARG A 10 7.94 15.62 7.84
CA ARG A 10 7.24 15.97 9.08
C ARG A 10 5.73 16.14 8.81
N LEU A 11 5.37 16.84 7.74
CA LEU A 11 3.98 17.01 7.35
C LEU A 11 3.33 15.68 6.96
N ALA A 12 4.04 14.82 6.24
CA ALA A 12 3.57 13.48 5.90
C ALA A 12 3.28 12.62 7.14
N GLN A 13 4.12 12.70 8.17
CA GLN A 13 3.86 12.04 9.46
C GLN A 13 2.58 12.52 10.15
N GLN A 14 2.29 13.82 10.04
CA GLN A 14 1.12 14.44 10.66
C GLN A 14 -0.20 14.16 9.91
N THR A 15 -0.16 13.66 8.67
CA THR A 15 -1.39 13.31 7.91
C THR A 15 -2.22 12.17 8.53
N GLY A 16 -1.65 11.42 9.48
CA GLY A 16 -2.32 10.33 10.18
C GLY A 16 -2.54 9.06 9.34
N GLY A 17 -3.34 8.14 9.88
CA GLY A 17 -3.59 6.83 9.27
C GLY A 17 -2.70 5.72 9.80
N SER A 18 -2.81 4.53 9.21
CA SER A 18 -2.01 3.36 9.65
C SER A 18 -0.51 3.60 9.46
N HIS A 19 0.32 2.90 10.24
CA HIS A 19 1.79 2.95 10.10
C HIS A 19 2.26 2.81 8.65
N LYS A 20 1.66 1.89 7.88
CA LYS A 20 1.99 1.71 6.46
C LYS A 20 1.60 2.92 5.61
N THR A 21 0.42 3.50 5.85
CA THR A 21 -0.03 4.71 5.12
C THR A 21 0.94 5.87 5.35
N VAL A 22 1.33 6.10 6.60
CA VAL A 22 2.30 7.15 6.96
C VAL A 22 3.65 6.87 6.32
N HIS A 23 4.13 5.63 6.39
CA HIS A 23 5.39 5.22 5.75
C HIS A 23 5.38 5.48 4.23
N ASP A 24 4.32 5.05 3.53
CA ASP A 24 4.18 5.24 2.08
C ASP A 24 4.11 6.74 1.73
N CYS A 25 3.45 7.56 2.55
CA CYS A 25 3.40 9.02 2.42
C CYS A 25 4.77 9.68 2.59
N ILE A 26 5.57 9.25 3.57
CA ILE A 26 6.95 9.71 3.79
C ILE A 26 7.85 9.36 2.59
N LYS A 27 7.75 8.12 2.09
CA LYS A 27 8.52 7.67 0.91
C LYS A 27 8.16 8.46 -0.33
N LEU A 28 6.89 8.82 -0.48
CA LEU A 28 6.47 9.73 -1.53
C LEU A 28 7.05 11.13 -1.37
N ALA A 29 7.01 11.70 -0.17
CA ALA A 29 7.55 13.02 0.11
C ALA A 29 9.04 13.13 -0.25
N GLN A 30 9.81 12.08 0.09
CA GLN A 30 11.22 11.92 -0.31
C GLN A 30 11.38 12.00 -1.82
N ARG A 31 10.74 11.07 -2.54
CA ARG A 31 10.81 10.98 -4.00
C ARG A 31 10.37 12.27 -4.69
N PHE A 32 9.32 12.92 -4.19
CA PHE A 32 8.84 14.18 -4.72
C PHE A 32 9.91 15.28 -4.61
N CYS A 33 10.53 15.44 -3.44
CA CYS A 33 11.57 16.44 -3.23
C CYS A 33 12.82 16.15 -4.07
N GLU A 34 13.26 14.89 -4.11
CA GLU A 34 14.40 14.45 -4.94
C GLU A 34 14.16 14.79 -6.41
N ARG A 35 12.98 14.49 -6.95
CA ARG A 35 12.66 14.78 -8.36
C ARG A 35 12.53 16.27 -8.66
N LEU A 36 12.00 17.08 -7.74
CA LEU A 36 11.97 18.53 -7.94
C LEU A 36 13.37 19.11 -8.12
N VAL A 37 14.32 18.68 -7.30
CA VAL A 37 15.70 19.18 -7.36
C VAL A 37 16.43 18.60 -8.57
N LEU A 38 16.42 17.27 -8.73
CA LEU A 38 17.28 16.59 -9.71
C LEU A 38 16.76 16.68 -11.14
N VAL A 39 15.43 16.65 -11.33
CA VAL A 39 14.84 16.53 -12.68
C VAL A 39 14.29 17.86 -13.16
N GLN A 40 13.69 18.66 -12.27
CA GLN A 40 13.10 19.94 -12.64
C GLN A 40 13.99 21.14 -12.34
N ASN A 41 15.15 20.92 -11.70
CA ASN A 41 16.05 21.97 -11.22
C ASN A 41 15.32 23.06 -10.40
N VAL A 42 14.32 22.65 -9.60
CA VAL A 42 13.53 23.55 -8.76
C VAL A 42 14.21 23.68 -7.41
N GLN A 43 14.73 24.87 -7.13
CA GLN A 43 15.45 25.20 -5.88
C GLN A 43 14.52 25.92 -4.90
N ILE A 44 13.63 25.19 -4.25
CA ILE A 44 12.77 25.72 -3.17
C ILE A 44 13.14 25.09 -1.83
N ARG A 45 12.94 25.84 -0.75
CA ARG A 45 13.31 25.43 0.61
C ARG A 45 12.11 25.08 1.48
N ARG A 46 10.92 25.60 1.14
CA ARG A 46 9.72 25.51 1.99
C ARG A 46 8.49 25.08 1.19
N VAL A 47 7.58 24.36 1.86
CA VAL A 47 6.32 23.88 1.25
C VAL A 47 5.44 25.04 0.79
N GLU A 48 5.48 26.20 1.45
CA GLU A 48 4.78 27.43 1.02
C GLU A 48 5.19 27.91 -0.38
N GLN A 49 6.42 27.62 -0.80
CA GLN A 49 6.96 28.03 -2.11
C GLN A 49 6.54 27.09 -3.24
N LEU A 50 5.93 25.93 -2.93
CA LEU A 50 5.41 25.04 -3.96
C LEU A 50 4.35 25.77 -4.80
N LYS A 51 4.37 25.55 -6.11
CA LYS A 51 3.37 26.08 -7.04
C LYS A 51 2.75 24.90 -7.76
N ALA A 52 1.52 25.08 -8.27
CA ALA A 52 0.84 24.03 -9.04
C ALA A 52 1.73 23.47 -10.15
N ARG A 53 2.47 24.35 -10.85
CA ARG A 53 3.43 23.97 -11.91
C ARG A 53 4.49 22.95 -11.49
N HIS A 54 4.96 22.98 -10.23
CA HIS A 54 5.98 22.03 -9.74
C HIS A 54 5.36 20.62 -9.59
N ILE A 55 4.11 20.56 -9.11
CA ILE A 55 3.38 19.30 -8.94
C ILE A 55 2.94 18.76 -10.30
N GLU A 56 2.46 19.61 -11.21
CA GLU A 56 2.17 19.24 -12.59
C GLU A 56 3.40 18.69 -13.31
N GLY A 57 4.55 19.37 -13.18
CA GLY A 57 5.82 18.91 -13.72
C GLY A 57 6.20 17.53 -13.18
N TYR A 58 5.99 17.30 -11.88
CA TYR A 58 6.27 16.01 -11.27
C TYR A 58 5.36 14.93 -11.84
N ILE A 59 4.05 15.18 -11.93
CA ILE A 59 3.12 14.19 -12.46
C ILE A 59 3.37 13.89 -13.95
N ARG A 60 3.66 14.90 -14.77
CA ARG A 60 4.01 14.73 -16.18
C ARG A 60 5.23 13.82 -16.36
N GLU A 61 6.23 14.04 -15.52
CA GLU A 61 7.46 13.28 -15.54
C GLU A 61 7.26 11.82 -15.07
N ARG A 62 6.41 11.61 -14.06
CA ARG A 62 6.04 10.26 -13.62
C ARG A 62 5.20 9.52 -14.65
N LEU A 63 4.34 10.21 -15.38
CA LEU A 63 3.63 9.64 -16.54
C LEU A 63 4.60 9.22 -17.64
N ALA A 64 5.61 10.05 -17.94
CA ALA A 64 6.63 9.72 -18.94
C ALA A 64 7.46 8.48 -18.56
N GLN A 65 7.59 8.18 -17.27
CA GLN A 65 8.21 6.94 -16.76
C GLN A 65 7.31 5.70 -16.88
N GLY A 66 6.10 5.82 -17.42
CA GLY A 66 5.14 4.72 -17.51
C GLY A 66 4.51 4.35 -16.16
N ILE A 67 4.60 5.20 -15.13
CA ILE A 67 3.93 4.93 -13.86
C ILE A 67 2.42 4.95 -14.07
N THR A 68 1.76 3.89 -13.58
CA THR A 68 0.32 3.75 -13.81
C THR A 68 -0.47 4.92 -13.23
N LYS A 69 -1.54 5.32 -13.93
CA LYS A 69 -2.45 6.37 -13.46
C LYS A 69 -2.97 6.09 -12.04
N ARG A 70 -3.24 4.82 -11.69
CA ARG A 70 -3.71 4.46 -10.35
C ARG A 70 -2.67 4.75 -9.27
N SER A 71 -1.41 4.44 -9.53
CA SER A 71 -0.32 4.79 -8.62
C SER A 71 -0.22 6.31 -8.47
N LEU A 72 -0.29 7.07 -9.56
CA LEU A 72 -0.22 8.54 -9.52
C LEU A 72 -1.42 9.19 -8.83
N GLN A 73 -2.62 8.60 -8.92
CA GLN A 73 -3.77 9.04 -8.13
C GLN A 73 -3.51 8.89 -6.63
N ASN A 74 -2.89 7.78 -6.20
CA ASN A 74 -2.49 7.60 -4.81
C ASN A 74 -1.41 8.62 -4.42
N GLU A 75 -0.46 8.90 -5.33
CA GLU A 75 0.56 9.91 -5.06
C GLU A 75 -0.07 11.30 -4.87
N MET A 76 -0.98 11.69 -5.77
CA MET A 76 -1.70 12.96 -5.66
C MET A 76 -2.59 13.05 -4.43
N ALA A 77 -3.15 11.93 -3.95
CA ALA A 77 -3.87 11.91 -2.69
C ALA A 77 -2.94 12.29 -1.52
N ALA A 78 -1.75 11.68 -1.45
CA ALA A 78 -0.75 12.00 -0.42
C ALA A 78 -0.24 13.44 -0.54
N VAL A 79 0.09 13.92 -1.75
CA VAL A 79 0.49 15.33 -1.97
C VAL A 79 -0.58 16.28 -1.46
N ARG A 80 -1.86 16.04 -1.78
CA ARG A 80 -2.96 16.88 -1.30
C ARG A 80 -3.10 16.84 0.23
N CYS A 81 -2.94 15.68 0.85
CA CYS A 81 -2.93 15.57 2.32
C CYS A 81 -1.79 16.39 2.94
N ILE A 82 -0.57 16.30 2.40
CA ILE A 82 0.59 17.07 2.87
C ILE A 82 0.35 18.58 2.70
N LEU A 83 -0.20 19.01 1.56
CA LEU A 83 -0.53 20.42 1.32
C LEU A 83 -1.57 20.94 2.31
N LYS A 84 -2.62 20.18 2.59
CA LYS A 84 -3.62 20.54 3.62
C LYS A 84 -2.98 20.65 5.00
N GLN A 85 -2.13 19.69 5.36
CA GLN A 85 -1.42 19.72 6.64
C GLN A 85 -0.49 20.94 6.76
N ALA A 86 0.01 21.46 5.63
CA ALA A 86 0.81 22.67 5.57
C ALA A 86 -0.03 23.97 5.49
N GLY A 87 -1.35 23.90 5.66
CA GLY A 87 -2.26 25.06 5.53
C GLY A 87 -2.42 25.57 4.10
N ARG A 88 -2.12 24.74 3.09
CA ARG A 88 -2.17 25.10 1.66
C ARG A 88 -3.40 24.54 0.96
N ASP A 89 -4.55 24.58 1.62
CA ASP A 89 -5.82 24.01 1.17
C ASP A 89 -6.25 24.52 -0.20
N ARG A 90 -6.09 25.83 -0.45
CA ARG A 90 -6.40 26.44 -1.76
C ARG A 90 -5.59 25.83 -2.90
N LEU A 91 -4.32 25.51 -2.65
CA LEU A 91 -3.49 24.84 -3.65
C LEU A 91 -3.92 23.38 -3.78
N ALA A 92 -4.15 22.68 -2.67
CA ALA A 92 -4.57 21.27 -2.66
C ALA A 92 -5.90 21.02 -3.39
N GLN A 93 -6.81 21.99 -3.37
CA GLN A 93 -8.14 21.95 -4.01
C GLN A 93 -8.17 22.62 -5.39
N SER A 94 -7.04 23.15 -5.87
CA SER A 94 -6.99 23.82 -7.17
C SER A 94 -7.41 22.88 -8.31
N GLU A 95 -8.21 23.40 -9.25
CA GLU A 95 -8.59 22.70 -10.48
C GLU A 95 -7.39 22.17 -11.27
N ARG A 96 -6.24 22.85 -11.17
CA ARG A 96 -4.98 22.42 -11.80
C ARG A 96 -4.45 21.10 -11.23
N LEU A 97 -4.75 20.80 -9.97
CA LEU A 97 -4.26 19.63 -9.24
C LEU A 97 -5.33 18.55 -9.04
N ASN A 98 -6.45 18.66 -9.74
CA ASN A 98 -7.43 17.58 -9.81
C ASN A 98 -6.93 16.45 -10.74
N ASN A 99 -7.44 15.22 -10.58
CA ASN A 99 -6.95 14.08 -11.37
C ASN A 99 -7.25 14.23 -12.87
N ARG A 100 -8.29 14.97 -13.26
CA ARG A 100 -8.66 15.16 -14.67
C ARG A 100 -7.66 16.06 -15.38
N SER A 101 -7.38 17.24 -14.81
CA SER A 101 -6.42 18.23 -15.33
C SER A 101 -5.00 17.66 -15.40
N LEU A 102 -4.66 16.74 -14.50
CA LEU A 102 -3.36 16.06 -14.49
C LEU A 102 -3.28 14.86 -15.45
N GLY A 103 -4.32 14.56 -16.24
CA GLY A 103 -4.33 13.42 -17.15
C GLY A 103 -4.44 12.05 -16.47
N LEU A 104 -4.83 12.02 -15.20
CA LEU A 104 -4.92 10.82 -14.35
C LEU A 104 -6.33 10.18 -14.36
N SER A 105 -7.24 10.67 -15.20
CA SER A 105 -8.57 10.08 -15.40
C SER A 105 -8.53 8.72 -16.10
N GLY A 106 -9.57 7.91 -15.89
CA GLY A 106 -9.74 6.62 -16.56
C GLY A 106 -8.86 5.50 -16.00
N ALA A 107 -8.33 5.63 -14.79
CA ALA A 107 -7.60 4.54 -14.15
C ALA A 107 -8.56 3.39 -13.79
N SER A 108 -8.24 2.18 -14.26
CA SER A 108 -8.99 0.98 -13.87
C SER A 108 -8.71 0.61 -12.41
N ARG A 109 -9.76 0.12 -11.72
CA ARG A 109 -9.62 -0.53 -10.41
C ARG A 109 -9.35 -2.04 -10.54
N ASN A 110 -9.52 -2.61 -11.74
CA ASN A 110 -9.25 -4.02 -11.96
C ASN A 110 -7.74 -4.24 -11.91
N GLY A 111 -7.30 -5.13 -11.02
CA GLY A 111 -5.93 -5.57 -10.97
C GLY A 111 -5.57 -6.40 -12.21
N THR A 112 -4.28 -6.46 -12.54
CA THR A 112 -3.75 -7.31 -13.61
C THR A 112 -3.40 -8.72 -13.14
N LYS A 113 -3.56 -9.00 -11.84
CA LYS A 113 -3.22 -10.30 -11.24
C LYS A 113 -4.28 -11.33 -11.62
N LEU A 114 -3.82 -12.48 -12.10
CA LEU A 114 -4.65 -13.64 -12.41
C LEU A 114 -4.73 -14.58 -11.20
N ALA A 115 -5.76 -15.44 -11.19
CA ALA A 115 -5.86 -16.50 -10.20
C ALA A 115 -4.70 -17.50 -10.39
N ILE A 116 -4.09 -17.93 -9.28
CA ILE A 116 -3.04 -18.95 -9.30
C ILE A 116 -3.66 -20.29 -9.66
N THR A 117 -3.12 -20.96 -10.68
CA THR A 117 -3.56 -22.29 -11.10
C THR A 117 -3.16 -23.36 -10.07
N PRO A 118 -3.91 -24.47 -9.96
CA PRO A 118 -3.56 -25.57 -9.06
C PRO A 118 -2.17 -26.16 -9.34
N GLU A 119 -1.76 -26.23 -10.61
CA GLU A 119 -0.45 -26.74 -11.05
C GLU A 119 0.67 -25.83 -10.52
N HIS A 120 0.58 -24.53 -10.81
CA HIS A 120 1.60 -23.58 -10.37
C HIS A 120 1.68 -23.51 -8.83
N TYR A 121 0.55 -23.62 -8.14
CA TYR A 121 0.54 -23.70 -6.68
C TYR A 121 1.30 -24.92 -6.17
N ARG A 122 1.11 -26.11 -6.77
CA ARG A 122 1.82 -27.33 -6.38
C ARG A 122 3.33 -27.19 -6.58
N ASP A 123 3.77 -26.72 -7.73
CA ASP A 123 5.20 -26.53 -8.03
C ASP A 123 5.88 -25.59 -7.03
N VAL A 124 5.20 -24.48 -6.70
CA VAL A 124 5.68 -23.51 -5.71
C VAL A 124 5.71 -24.11 -4.30
N LEU A 125 4.70 -24.91 -3.93
CA LEU A 125 4.62 -25.55 -2.62
C LEU A 125 5.73 -26.59 -2.45
N GLU A 126 6.01 -27.41 -3.46
CA GLU A 126 7.13 -28.36 -3.43
C GLU A 126 8.47 -27.65 -3.27
N THR A 127 8.68 -26.57 -4.03
CA THR A 127 9.87 -25.73 -3.90
C THR A 127 9.97 -25.11 -2.49
N ALA A 128 8.86 -24.67 -1.92
CA ALA A 128 8.83 -24.10 -0.57
C ALA A 128 9.17 -25.15 0.49
N ARG A 129 8.66 -26.38 0.38
CA ARG A 129 8.96 -27.48 1.33
C ARG A 129 10.45 -27.78 1.41
N VAL A 130 11.15 -27.76 0.27
CA VAL A 130 12.61 -27.97 0.21
C VAL A 130 13.37 -26.81 0.86
N LYS A 131 12.89 -25.57 0.69
CA LYS A 131 13.57 -24.36 1.19
C LYS A 131 13.33 -24.09 2.67
N ASP A 132 12.07 -24.13 3.09
CA ASP A 132 11.64 -23.77 4.44
C ASP A 132 10.26 -24.39 4.74
N PRO A 133 10.17 -25.34 5.69
CA PRO A 133 8.90 -25.96 6.07
C PRO A 133 7.85 -24.98 6.59
N GLY A 134 8.26 -23.89 7.25
CA GLY A 134 7.37 -22.84 7.73
C GLY A 134 6.74 -22.04 6.59
N MET A 135 7.50 -21.77 5.52
CA MET A 135 6.99 -21.15 4.30
C MET A 135 5.95 -22.05 3.62
N ALA A 136 6.21 -23.35 3.52
CA ALA A 136 5.24 -24.31 3.00
C ALA A 136 3.95 -24.31 3.81
N ALA A 137 4.04 -24.39 5.14
CA ALA A 137 2.88 -24.32 6.04
C ALA A 137 2.10 -23.01 5.89
N ALA A 138 2.79 -21.87 5.75
CA ALA A 138 2.16 -20.58 5.54
C ALA A 138 1.43 -20.49 4.19
N LEU A 139 1.96 -21.12 3.13
CA LEU A 139 1.30 -21.21 1.82
C LEU A 139 0.03 -22.06 1.90
N GLU A 140 0.11 -23.21 2.57
CA GLU A 140 -1.05 -24.11 2.78
C GLU A 140 -2.15 -23.42 3.58
N LEU A 141 -1.81 -22.79 4.71
CA LEU A 141 -2.76 -22.00 5.50
C LEU A 141 -3.36 -20.85 4.69
N SER A 142 -2.55 -20.15 3.89
CA SER A 142 -3.04 -19.07 3.03
C SER A 142 -4.06 -19.57 2.02
N ARG A 143 -3.81 -20.74 1.40
CA ARG A 143 -4.70 -21.36 0.41
C ARG A 143 -5.99 -21.85 1.06
N LEU A 144 -5.90 -22.48 2.23
CA LEU A 144 -7.03 -23.07 2.93
C LEU A 144 -7.93 -22.02 3.59
N MET A 145 -7.38 -20.90 4.06
CA MET A 145 -8.15 -19.92 4.86
C MET A 145 -8.28 -18.57 4.17
N GLY A 146 -7.73 -18.39 2.97
CA GLY A 146 -7.72 -17.11 2.27
C GLY A 146 -6.98 -16.02 3.04
N LEU A 147 -5.88 -16.36 3.71
CA LEU A 147 -5.08 -15.41 4.49
C LEU A 147 -4.31 -14.47 3.56
N ARG A 148 -4.22 -13.20 3.96
CA ARG A 148 -3.24 -12.28 3.37
C ARG A 148 -1.83 -12.70 3.79
N SER A 149 -0.83 -12.35 2.99
CA SER A 149 0.56 -12.73 3.27
C SER A 149 1.01 -12.41 4.70
N GLN A 150 0.65 -11.24 5.23
CA GLN A 150 1.00 -10.87 6.61
C GLN A 150 0.18 -11.65 7.66
N GLU A 151 -1.09 -11.94 7.39
CA GLU A 151 -1.94 -12.79 8.25
C GLU A 151 -1.36 -14.21 8.33
N ALA A 152 -0.90 -14.76 7.20
CA ALA A 152 -0.30 -16.09 7.13
C ALA A 152 1.01 -16.18 7.93
N VAL A 153 1.92 -15.20 7.76
CA VAL A 153 3.19 -15.17 8.50
C VAL A 153 2.96 -14.99 10.00
N GLN A 154 1.97 -14.19 10.40
CA GLN A 154 1.67 -13.95 11.82
C GLN A 154 0.73 -14.98 12.45
N SER A 155 0.20 -15.92 11.67
CA SER A 155 -0.78 -16.92 12.11
C SER A 155 -0.27 -17.83 13.23
N VAL A 156 1.06 -17.98 13.37
CA VAL A 156 1.72 -18.73 14.45
C VAL A 156 1.20 -18.35 15.84
N GLN A 157 0.85 -17.07 16.02
CA GLN A 157 0.31 -16.54 17.28
C GLN A 157 -1.13 -17.01 17.58
N SER A 158 -1.88 -17.44 16.57
CA SER A 158 -3.27 -17.88 16.69
C SER A 158 -3.45 -19.40 16.62
N LEU A 159 -2.42 -20.17 16.26
CA LEU A 159 -2.55 -21.62 15.98
C LEU A 159 -3.15 -22.41 17.15
N LYS A 160 -2.76 -22.10 18.39
CA LYS A 160 -3.31 -22.79 19.58
C LYS A 160 -4.81 -22.55 19.72
N THR A 161 -5.24 -21.30 19.58
CA THR A 161 -6.65 -20.90 19.67
C THR A 161 -7.46 -21.47 18.50
N TRP A 162 -6.89 -21.46 17.30
CA TRP A 162 -7.54 -22.05 16.13
C TRP A 162 -7.70 -23.55 16.27
N ARG A 163 -6.69 -24.26 16.76
CA ARG A 163 -6.81 -25.70 17.05
C ARG A 163 -7.95 -25.99 18.03
N GLN A 164 -8.02 -25.25 19.14
CA GLN A 164 -9.11 -25.41 20.11
C GLN A 164 -10.50 -25.14 19.52
N ALA A 165 -10.60 -24.18 18.61
CA ALA A 165 -11.86 -23.91 17.90
C ALA A 165 -12.24 -25.09 16.99
N LEU A 166 -11.27 -25.65 16.26
CA LEU A 166 -11.50 -26.83 15.42
C LEU A 166 -11.87 -28.07 16.24
N ASP A 167 -11.22 -28.28 17.38
CA ASP A 167 -11.53 -29.39 18.29
C ASP A 167 -12.97 -29.30 18.84
N ARG A 168 -13.54 -28.10 18.93
CA ARG A 168 -14.96 -27.87 19.29
C ARG A 168 -15.93 -28.03 18.11
N GLY A 169 -15.43 -28.21 16.90
CA GLY A 169 -16.24 -28.24 15.67
C GLY A 169 -16.57 -26.86 15.10
N ASP A 170 -15.87 -25.80 15.51
CA ASP A 170 -16.08 -24.47 14.96
C ASP A 170 -15.69 -24.45 13.47
N THR A 171 -16.57 -23.93 12.62
CA THR A 171 -16.34 -23.82 11.16
C THR A 171 -15.73 -22.49 10.74
N ARG A 172 -15.54 -21.59 11.71
CA ARG A 172 -15.01 -20.23 11.53
C ARG A 172 -13.87 -19.98 12.50
N LEU A 173 -12.84 -19.31 12.00
CA LEU A 173 -11.66 -18.94 12.77
C LEU A 173 -11.46 -17.42 12.71
N THR A 174 -11.28 -16.81 13.88
CA THR A 174 -10.98 -15.39 14.00
C THR A 174 -9.50 -15.13 13.68
N VAL A 175 -9.25 -14.32 12.66
CA VAL A 175 -7.92 -13.81 12.31
C VAL A 175 -7.74 -12.44 12.96
N VAL A 176 -6.80 -12.33 13.89
CA VAL A 176 -6.52 -11.09 14.64
C VAL A 176 -5.18 -10.48 14.20
N PHE A 177 -4.14 -11.30 14.09
CA PHE A 177 -2.79 -10.85 13.76
C PHE A 177 -2.56 -10.67 12.27
N GLY A 178 -1.71 -9.70 11.92
CA GLY A 178 -1.38 -9.37 10.53
C GLY A 178 -2.54 -8.76 9.72
N THR A 179 -3.67 -8.48 10.37
CA THR A 179 -4.85 -7.93 9.70
C THR A 179 -4.63 -6.50 9.23
N LYS A 180 -5.23 -6.16 8.09
CA LYS A 180 -5.11 -4.82 7.53
C LYS A 180 -5.81 -3.80 8.43
N GLY A 181 -5.04 -2.84 8.94
CA GLY A 181 -5.57 -1.79 9.81
C GLY A 181 -5.99 -2.29 11.18
N GLU A 182 -5.43 -3.41 11.64
CA GLU A 182 -5.67 -3.99 12.98
C GLU A 182 -7.14 -4.34 13.23
N ARG A 183 -7.88 -4.65 12.16
CA ARG A 183 -9.29 -5.03 12.23
C ARG A 183 -9.39 -6.55 12.17
N PRO A 184 -9.78 -7.22 13.27
CA PRO A 184 -10.04 -8.65 13.26
C PRO A 184 -11.08 -9.02 12.21
N ARG A 185 -10.95 -10.21 11.64
CA ARG A 185 -11.94 -10.74 10.71
C ARG A 185 -12.15 -12.23 10.91
N GLU A 186 -13.35 -12.68 10.58
CA GLU A 186 -13.63 -14.11 10.48
C GLU A 186 -13.14 -14.67 9.15
N THR A 187 -12.72 -15.92 9.17
CA THR A 187 -12.47 -16.71 7.97
C THR A 187 -13.07 -18.10 8.10
N ILE A 188 -13.47 -18.67 6.98
CA ILE A 188 -13.99 -20.03 6.89
C ILE A 188 -12.86 -20.90 6.32
N ILE A 189 -12.71 -22.10 6.84
CA ILE A 189 -11.80 -23.07 6.25
C ILE A 189 -12.38 -23.54 4.91
N VAL A 190 -11.66 -23.25 3.84
CA VAL A 190 -11.98 -23.60 2.47
C VAL A 190 -11.49 -25.03 2.23
N TYR A 191 -12.09 -26.04 2.88
CA TYR A 191 -12.25 -27.48 2.51
C TYR A 191 -12.80 -28.25 3.74
N GLY A 192 -13.79 -29.16 3.65
CA GLY A 192 -14.55 -29.68 2.51
C GLY A 192 -16.00 -30.05 2.88
N LYS A 193 -16.92 -29.83 1.94
CA LYS A 193 -18.07 -30.74 1.79
C LYS A 193 -17.57 -31.95 0.97
N PRO A 194 -18.01 -33.17 1.29
CA PRO A 194 -17.80 -34.31 0.40
C PRO A 194 -18.36 -34.03 -1.01
#